data_AF-A0A937HDD1-F1
#
_entry.id   AF-A0A937HDD1-F1
#
_cell.length_a   1.000
_cell.length_b   1.000
_cell.length_c   1.000
_cell.angle_alpha   90.00
_cell.angle_beta   90.00
_cell.angle_gamma   90.00
#
_symmetry.space_group_name_H-M   'P 1'
#
loop_
_entity.id
_entity.type
_entity.pdbx_description
1 polymer ?
#
loop_
_entity_poly.entity_id
_entity_poly.type
_entity_poly.pdbx_seq_one_letter_code
_entity_poly.pdbx_strand_id
1 'polypeptide(L)'
;IMEKHNAAATHKPEYHVLNTSGVFNYPDYHMDWVRVGLGLYGFANHPQWNDNLAPIAELKTNITQIHEIMKGETVGYNCGWSAPENTRIAVLPLGHADGLSRQYGHGKGAVMVHGKKAPIVGNVCMDMVMVDIGVIQCKEGDEVVIFGNGSRVDDLAENTGTISYELLAALSDRIPRVIKK
;
A
#
# COMPACT_ATOMS: atom_id res chain seq x y z
N ILE A 1 -35.68 -6.70 16.08
CA ILE A 1 -34.65 -7.75 16.33
C ILE A 1 -34.10 -7.64 17.76
N MET A 2 -33.54 -6.49 18.16
CA MET A 2 -33.00 -6.28 19.53
C MET A 2 -34.05 -6.53 20.62
N GLU A 3 -35.29 -6.05 20.46
CA GLU A 3 -36.38 -6.31 21.42
C GLU A 3 -36.63 -7.81 21.63
N LYS A 4 -36.62 -8.60 20.54
CA LYS A 4 -36.78 -10.06 20.60
C LYS A 4 -35.63 -10.74 21.35
N HIS A 5 -34.39 -10.30 21.13
CA HIS A 5 -33.23 -10.83 21.83
C HIS A 5 -33.22 -10.43 23.31
N ASN A 6 -33.56 -9.18 23.62
CA ASN A 6 -33.66 -8.69 25.00
C ASN A 6 -34.74 -9.44 25.80
N ALA A 7 -35.88 -9.76 25.17
CA ALA A 7 -36.95 -10.51 25.82
C ALA A 7 -36.62 -11.99 26.07
N ALA A 8 -35.70 -12.57 25.29
CA ALA A 8 -35.34 -13.99 25.38
C ALA A 8 -34.10 -14.27 26.22
N ALA A 9 -33.30 -13.24 26.53
CA ALA A 9 -32.02 -13.40 27.22
C ALA A 9 -32.16 -13.31 28.75
N THR A 10 -31.41 -14.15 29.47
CA THR A 10 -31.32 -14.11 30.94
C THR A 10 -30.46 -12.95 31.46
N HIS A 11 -29.64 -12.35 30.58
CA HIS A 11 -28.83 -11.17 30.84
C HIS A 11 -28.97 -10.19 29.66
N LYS A 12 -28.81 -8.89 29.89
CA LYS A 12 -28.88 -7.87 28.83
C LYS A 12 -27.78 -8.15 27.79
N PRO A 13 -28.12 -8.48 26.53
CA PRO A 13 -27.14 -8.62 25.47
C PRO A 13 -26.53 -7.26 25.14
N GLU A 14 -25.25 -7.25 24.80
CA GLU A 14 -24.57 -6.09 24.21
C GLU A 14 -24.58 -6.19 22.69
N TYR A 15 -24.69 -5.06 22.01
CA TYR A 15 -24.84 -4.98 20.58
C TYR A 15 -23.73 -4.15 19.94
N HIS A 16 -23.24 -4.64 18.80
CA HIS A 16 -22.32 -3.90 17.95
C HIS A 16 -22.60 -4.20 16.47
N VAL A 17 -22.79 -3.16 15.65
CA VAL A 17 -23.07 -3.34 14.21
C VAL A 17 -22.12 -2.55 13.31
N LEU A 18 -21.56 -1.46 13.82
CA LEU A 18 -20.76 -0.53 13.02
C LEU A 18 -19.30 -0.99 12.91
N ASN A 19 -18.80 -1.07 11.67
CA ASN A 19 -17.38 -1.15 11.37
C ASN A 19 -16.75 0.26 11.32
N THR A 20 -15.48 0.39 10.93
CA THR A 20 -14.83 1.71 10.75
C THR A 20 -15.70 2.72 9.98
N SER A 21 -16.23 2.35 8.81
CA SER A 21 -17.07 3.24 8.01
C SER A 21 -18.39 3.58 8.72
N GLY A 22 -18.99 2.59 9.38
CA GLY A 22 -20.21 2.76 10.14
C GLY A 22 -20.06 3.76 11.29
N VAL A 23 -18.92 3.74 11.99
CA VAL A 23 -18.62 4.66 13.09
C VAL A 23 -18.68 6.11 12.63
N PHE A 24 -18.14 6.41 11.45
CA PHE A 24 -18.14 7.77 10.89
C PHE A 24 -19.50 8.19 10.32
N ASN A 25 -20.19 7.29 9.61
CA ASN A 25 -21.43 7.63 8.90
C ASN A 25 -22.68 7.62 9.78
N TYR A 26 -22.66 6.86 10.89
CA TYR A 26 -23.83 6.60 11.73
C TYR A 26 -23.50 6.78 13.22
N PRO A 27 -23.12 8.00 13.66
CA PRO A 27 -22.70 8.27 15.05
C PRO A 27 -23.77 7.90 16.09
N ASP A 28 -25.05 8.05 15.76
CA ASP A 28 -26.16 7.75 16.67
C ASP A 28 -26.43 6.24 16.86
N TYR A 29 -25.71 5.37 16.12
CA TYR A 29 -25.93 3.91 16.10
C TYR A 29 -24.74 3.11 16.67
N HIS A 30 -23.88 3.73 17.50
CA HIS A 30 -22.72 3.06 18.11
C HIS A 30 -23.10 1.93 19.08
N MET A 31 -24.36 1.87 19.53
CA MET A 31 -24.89 0.82 20.42
C MET A 31 -24.01 0.66 21.67
N ASP A 32 -23.72 -0.58 22.10
CA ASP A 32 -22.85 -0.84 23.25
C ASP A 32 -21.37 -0.89 22.84
N TRP A 33 -21.05 -1.34 21.62
CA TRP A 33 -19.67 -1.36 21.08
C TRP A 33 -19.58 -1.09 19.56
N VAL A 34 -18.37 -0.75 19.11
CA VAL A 34 -18.02 -0.55 17.69
C VAL A 34 -16.88 -1.49 17.26
N ARG A 35 -16.80 -1.80 15.96
CA ARG A 35 -15.79 -2.69 15.37
C ARG A 35 -14.83 -1.93 14.45
N VAL A 36 -13.94 -1.14 15.04
CA VAL A 36 -12.95 -0.38 14.27
C VAL A 36 -11.84 -1.33 13.78
N GLY A 37 -11.70 -1.47 12.47
CA GLY A 37 -10.63 -2.22 11.81
C GLY A 37 -9.66 -1.23 11.16
N LEU A 38 -9.89 -0.90 9.89
CA LEU A 38 -9.07 0.03 9.10
C LEU A 38 -8.68 1.32 9.82
N GLY A 39 -9.61 1.87 10.61
CA GLY A 39 -9.39 3.13 11.31
C GLY A 39 -8.25 3.04 12.31
N LEU A 40 -8.02 1.86 12.91
CA LEU A 40 -6.88 1.62 13.80
C LEU A 40 -5.54 1.65 13.05
N TYR A 41 -5.55 1.39 11.73
CA TYR A 41 -4.36 1.45 10.88
C TYR A 41 -4.15 2.82 10.25
N GLY A 42 -5.03 3.79 10.53
CA GLY A 42 -4.92 5.14 10.03
C GLY A 42 -5.59 5.40 8.68
N PHE A 43 -6.58 4.59 8.30
CA PHE A 43 -7.31 4.75 7.05
C PHE A 43 -8.83 4.72 7.22
N ALA A 44 -9.54 5.44 6.33
CA ALA A 44 -10.99 5.47 6.27
C ALA A 44 -11.48 5.42 4.82
N ASN A 45 -12.76 5.06 4.65
CA ASN A 45 -13.36 4.84 3.33
C ASN A 45 -13.82 6.15 2.63
N HIS A 46 -13.51 7.32 3.19
CA HIS A 46 -13.86 8.61 2.59
C HIS A 46 -12.77 9.65 2.88
N PRO A 47 -12.40 10.48 1.89
CA PRO A 47 -11.29 11.43 2.02
C PRO A 47 -11.37 12.31 3.27
N GLN A 48 -12.55 12.87 3.55
CA GLN A 48 -12.78 13.74 4.71
C GLN A 48 -12.35 13.12 6.05
N TRP A 49 -12.54 11.82 6.25
CA TRP A 49 -12.15 11.15 7.50
C TRP A 49 -10.71 10.63 7.40
N ASN A 50 -10.30 10.21 6.19
CA ASN A 50 -8.98 9.65 5.93
C ASN A 50 -7.86 10.66 6.24
N ASP A 51 -8.08 11.94 5.94
CA ASP A 51 -7.13 13.02 6.21
C ASP A 51 -6.94 13.30 7.71
N ASN A 52 -7.92 12.90 8.54
CA ASN A 52 -7.86 13.02 9.99
C ASN A 52 -7.22 11.81 10.67
N LEU A 53 -6.84 10.79 9.90
CA LEU A 53 -6.24 9.57 10.40
C LEU A 53 -4.76 9.50 10.02
N ALA A 54 -3.93 9.14 10.99
CA ALA A 54 -2.49 8.99 10.81
C ALA A 54 -2.17 7.51 10.48
N PRO A 55 -1.65 7.21 9.27
CA PRO A 55 -1.16 5.88 8.93
C PRO A 55 -0.08 5.44 9.91
N ILE A 56 -0.20 4.20 10.40
CA ILE A 56 0.70 3.67 11.44
C ILE A 56 1.88 2.86 10.88
N ALA A 57 1.89 2.61 9.57
CA ALA A 57 2.82 1.70 8.93
C ALA A 57 3.50 2.37 7.72
N GLU A 58 4.79 2.08 7.58
CA GLU A 58 5.59 2.46 6.43
C GLU A 58 6.28 1.21 5.90
N LEU A 59 6.32 1.06 4.58
CA LEU A 59 7.10 0.04 3.90
C LEU A 59 8.21 0.70 3.11
N LYS A 60 9.43 0.32 3.45
CA LYS A 60 10.66 0.86 2.87
C LYS A 60 11.54 -0.28 2.40
N THR A 61 12.34 0.00 1.39
CA THR A 61 13.37 -0.88 0.87
C THR A 61 14.57 -0.02 0.46
N ASN A 62 15.56 -0.63 -0.18
CA ASN A 62 16.73 0.07 -0.69
C ASN A 62 16.99 -0.30 -2.16
N ILE A 63 17.67 0.58 -2.88
CA ILE A 63 18.16 0.26 -4.22
C ILE A 63 19.24 -0.80 -4.10
N THR A 64 19.12 -1.93 -4.81
CA THR A 64 20.18 -2.95 -4.87
C THR A 64 21.08 -2.76 -6.07
N GLN A 65 20.53 -2.32 -7.20
CA GLN A 65 21.27 -2.11 -8.45
C GLN A 65 20.69 -0.94 -9.25
N ILE A 66 21.54 -0.27 -10.02
CA ILE A 66 21.12 0.71 -11.03
C ILE A 66 21.71 0.33 -12.39
N HIS A 67 20.85 0.29 -13.41
CA HIS A 67 21.23 -0.03 -14.79
C HIS A 67 20.90 1.15 -15.70
N GLU A 68 21.83 1.49 -16.61
CA GLU A 68 21.55 2.39 -17.73
C GLU A 68 20.84 1.62 -18.84
N ILE A 69 19.72 2.13 -19.31
CA ILE A 69 18.88 1.49 -20.33
C ILE A 69 18.73 2.45 -21.51
N MET A 70 19.14 2.01 -22.68
CA MET A 70 19.06 2.77 -23.92
C MET A 70 17.64 2.72 -24.49
N LYS A 71 17.27 3.76 -25.24
CA LYS A 71 15.99 3.80 -25.96
C LYS A 71 15.76 2.52 -26.78
N GLY A 72 14.61 1.89 -26.60
CA GLY A 72 14.21 0.66 -27.28
C GLY A 72 14.61 -0.64 -26.58
N GLU A 73 15.53 -0.59 -25.61
CA GLU A 73 15.80 -1.75 -24.75
C GLU A 73 14.60 -2.07 -23.86
N THR A 74 14.59 -3.27 -23.27
CA THR A 74 13.41 -3.81 -22.58
C THR A 74 13.74 -4.27 -21.17
N VAL A 75 12.74 -4.22 -20.29
CA VAL A 75 12.90 -4.53 -18.86
C VAL A 75 11.85 -5.54 -18.41
N GLY A 76 12.31 -6.55 -17.67
CA GLY A 76 11.46 -7.54 -17.01
C GLY A 76 10.96 -8.66 -17.93
N TYR A 77 10.10 -9.52 -17.37
CA TYR A 77 9.59 -10.69 -18.08
C TYR A 77 8.84 -10.33 -19.36
N ASN A 78 9.03 -11.17 -20.40
CA ASN A 78 8.37 -11.07 -21.70
C ASN A 78 8.53 -9.70 -22.37
N CYS A 79 9.62 -8.99 -22.09
CA CYS A 79 9.85 -7.64 -22.60
C CYS A 79 8.67 -6.70 -22.31
N GLY A 80 8.02 -6.85 -21.14
CA GLY A 80 6.75 -6.19 -20.79
C GLY A 80 6.82 -4.67 -20.63
N TRP A 81 8.01 -4.08 -20.79
CA TRP A 81 8.23 -2.65 -20.89
C TRP A 81 9.43 -2.38 -21.80
N SER A 82 9.34 -1.33 -22.62
CA SER A 82 10.43 -0.86 -23.50
C SER A 82 10.71 0.61 -23.21
N ALA A 83 11.98 0.97 -23.18
CA ALA A 83 12.44 2.30 -22.82
C ALA A 83 12.06 3.33 -23.91
N PRO A 84 11.23 4.34 -23.60
CA PRO A 84 10.84 5.36 -24.58
C PRO A 84 12.00 6.31 -24.94
N GLU A 85 12.97 6.43 -24.05
CA GLU A 85 14.18 7.23 -24.15
C GLU A 85 15.31 6.58 -23.34
N ASN A 86 16.52 7.13 -23.41
CA ASN A 86 17.61 6.68 -22.54
C ASN A 86 17.25 7.01 -21.09
N THR A 87 17.24 6.01 -20.22
CA THR A 87 16.87 6.17 -18.82
C THR A 87 17.74 5.31 -17.91
N ARG A 88 17.48 5.38 -16.61
CA ARG A 88 18.09 4.52 -15.59
C ARG A 88 17.01 3.77 -14.85
N ILE A 89 17.26 2.49 -14.61
CA ILE A 89 16.34 1.61 -13.89
C ILE A 89 16.99 1.17 -12.59
N ALA A 90 16.30 1.41 -11.48
CA ALA A 90 16.65 0.87 -10.18
C ALA A 90 15.98 -0.50 -9.97
N VAL A 91 16.72 -1.43 -9.38
CA VAL A 91 16.19 -2.72 -8.91
C VAL A 91 15.98 -2.63 -7.40
N LEU A 92 14.80 -3.06 -6.93
CA LEU A 92 14.45 -3.09 -5.52
C LEU A 92 14.20 -4.55 -5.08
N PRO A 93 14.68 -4.98 -3.91
CA PRO A 93 14.50 -6.33 -3.37
C PRO A 93 13.13 -6.47 -2.68
N LEU A 94 12.07 -6.29 -3.47
CA LEU A 94 10.70 -6.44 -3.03
C LEU A 94 9.87 -6.95 -4.22
N GLY A 95 9.07 -7.99 -4.02
CA GLY A 95 8.21 -8.51 -5.07
C GLY A 95 6.87 -9.04 -4.56
N HIS A 96 6.21 -9.82 -5.41
CA HIS A 96 4.88 -10.33 -5.08
C HIS A 96 4.88 -11.39 -3.98
N ALA A 97 6.02 -12.04 -3.70
CA ALA A 97 6.12 -12.95 -2.55
C ALA A 97 6.18 -12.21 -1.21
N ASP A 98 6.50 -10.92 -1.24
CA ASP A 98 6.53 -10.05 -0.06
C ASP A 98 5.19 -9.33 0.16
N GLY A 99 4.27 -9.42 -0.80
CA GLY A 99 2.92 -8.83 -0.73
C GLY A 99 2.66 -7.73 -1.75
N LEU A 100 3.67 -7.30 -2.53
CA LEU A 100 3.47 -6.33 -3.60
C LEU A 100 2.86 -6.99 -4.83
N SER A 101 1.53 -6.95 -4.96
CA SER A 101 0.79 -7.62 -6.03
C SER A 101 1.31 -7.28 -7.44
N ARG A 102 1.19 -8.24 -8.37
CA ARG A 102 1.58 -8.07 -9.78
C ARG A 102 0.85 -6.93 -10.49
N GLN A 103 -0.32 -6.54 -10.00
CA GLN A 103 -1.11 -5.45 -10.55
C GLN A 103 -0.43 -4.08 -10.47
N TYR A 104 0.55 -3.89 -9.58
CA TYR A 104 1.34 -2.67 -9.45
C TYR A 104 2.40 -2.49 -10.56
N GLY A 105 2.59 -3.50 -11.42
CA GLY A 105 3.49 -3.41 -12.57
C GLY A 105 2.98 -2.48 -13.68
N HIS A 106 3.76 -2.40 -14.75
CA HIS A 106 3.45 -1.69 -16.00
C HIS A 106 3.05 -0.21 -15.80
N GLY A 107 3.70 0.48 -14.88
CA GLY A 107 3.51 1.90 -14.60
C GLY A 107 2.30 2.22 -13.72
N LYS A 108 1.54 1.21 -13.27
CA LYS A 108 0.36 1.43 -12.42
C LYS A 108 0.75 1.74 -10.97
N GLY A 109 1.83 1.15 -10.48
CA GLY A 109 2.42 1.46 -9.19
C GLY A 109 3.60 2.42 -9.31
N ALA A 110 3.92 3.09 -8.21
CA ALA A 110 5.10 3.94 -8.11
C ALA A 110 5.64 3.92 -6.68
N VAL A 111 6.92 4.27 -6.54
CA VAL A 111 7.62 4.42 -5.27
C VAL A 111 8.20 5.82 -5.15
N MET A 112 8.69 6.17 -3.97
CA MET A 112 9.38 7.44 -3.73
C MET A 112 10.87 7.22 -3.49
N VAL A 113 11.70 7.88 -4.28
CA VAL A 113 13.16 7.91 -4.15
C VAL A 113 13.57 9.36 -3.89
N HIS A 114 14.16 9.65 -2.72
CA HIS A 114 14.50 11.01 -2.29
C HIS A 114 13.33 12.02 -2.43
N GLY A 115 12.12 11.59 -2.07
CA GLY A 115 10.90 12.41 -2.18
C GLY A 115 10.39 12.62 -3.60
N LYS A 116 10.97 11.96 -4.61
CA LYS A 116 10.52 12.01 -6.01
C LYS A 116 9.85 10.70 -6.40
N LYS A 117 8.71 10.82 -7.09
CA LYS A 117 7.95 9.67 -7.60
C LYS A 117 8.71 8.98 -8.74
N ALA A 118 8.79 7.67 -8.67
CA ALA A 118 9.44 6.82 -9.66
C ALA A 118 8.52 5.62 -9.98
N PRO A 119 8.04 5.46 -11.23
CA PRO A 119 7.07 4.42 -11.57
C PRO A 119 7.69 3.03 -11.62
N ILE A 120 6.92 2.02 -11.21
CA ILE A 120 7.29 0.60 -11.36
C ILE A 120 7.10 0.22 -12.83
N VAL A 121 8.16 -0.21 -13.49
CA VAL A 121 8.14 -0.58 -14.92
C VAL A 121 8.21 -2.10 -15.11
N GLY A 122 7.58 -2.58 -16.18
CA GLY A 122 7.48 -4.00 -16.46
C GLY A 122 6.70 -4.77 -15.39
N ASN A 123 6.98 -6.05 -15.27
CA ASN A 123 6.29 -6.93 -14.32
C ASN A 123 6.86 -6.80 -12.90
N VAL A 124 6.01 -6.95 -11.88
CA VAL A 124 6.48 -7.28 -10.53
C VAL A 124 6.91 -8.75 -10.50
N CYS A 125 8.18 -8.99 -10.17
CA CYS A 125 8.76 -10.33 -10.05
C CYS A 125 8.48 -10.91 -8.66
N MET A 126 8.97 -12.14 -8.40
CA MET A 126 8.75 -12.81 -7.12
C MET A 126 9.39 -12.04 -5.96
N ASP A 127 10.64 -11.62 -6.13
CA ASP A 127 11.46 -11.04 -5.06
C ASP A 127 12.04 -9.66 -5.44
N MET A 128 11.65 -9.11 -6.61
CA MET A 128 12.15 -7.81 -7.07
C MET A 128 11.16 -7.03 -7.94
N VAL A 129 11.36 -5.72 -7.98
CA VAL A 129 10.71 -4.80 -8.91
C VAL A 129 11.73 -3.89 -9.57
N MET A 130 11.39 -3.45 -10.77
CA MET A 130 12.17 -2.46 -11.52
C MET A 130 11.43 -1.14 -11.51
N VAL A 131 12.16 -0.07 -11.27
CA VAL A 131 11.61 1.28 -11.14
C VAL A 131 12.39 2.21 -12.06
N ASP A 132 11.68 2.96 -12.88
CA ASP A 132 12.29 3.98 -13.72
C ASP A 132 12.61 5.23 -12.88
N ILE A 133 13.90 5.44 -12.65
CA ILE A 133 14.40 6.56 -11.85
C ILE A 133 14.83 7.74 -12.71
N GLY A 134 14.87 7.62 -14.04
CA GLY A 134 15.22 8.70 -14.96
C GLY A 134 16.37 9.59 -14.48
N VAL A 135 16.07 10.87 -14.27
CA VAL A 135 17.02 11.91 -13.82
C VAL A 135 17.22 12.00 -12.30
N ILE A 136 16.52 11.18 -11.51
CA ILE A 136 16.61 11.18 -10.04
C ILE A 136 18.03 10.79 -9.62
N GLN A 137 18.75 11.71 -8.99
CA GLN A 137 20.10 11.45 -8.50
C GLN A 137 20.02 10.57 -7.25
N CYS A 138 20.38 9.32 -7.40
CA CYS A 138 20.41 8.30 -6.35
C CYS A 138 21.50 7.28 -6.66
N LYS A 139 21.83 6.44 -5.68
CA LYS A 139 22.83 5.39 -5.77
C LYS A 139 22.31 4.10 -5.13
N GLU A 140 23.00 3.00 -5.40
CA GLU A 140 22.78 1.74 -4.69
C GLU A 140 22.91 1.94 -3.17
N GLY A 141 22.00 1.31 -2.42
CA GLY A 141 21.86 1.47 -0.98
C GLY A 141 20.95 2.61 -0.53
N ASP A 142 20.54 3.54 -1.42
CA ASP A 142 19.61 4.61 -1.05
C ASP A 142 18.23 4.04 -0.68
N GLU A 143 17.59 4.66 0.31
CA GLU A 143 16.24 4.30 0.78
C GLU A 143 15.18 4.62 -0.28
N VAL A 144 14.24 3.69 -0.44
CA VAL A 144 13.07 3.82 -1.30
C VAL A 144 11.82 3.55 -0.46
N VAL A 145 10.87 4.48 -0.52
CA VAL A 145 9.60 4.36 0.20
C VAL A 145 8.54 3.81 -0.76
N ILE A 146 7.97 2.66 -0.42
CA ILE A 146 6.86 2.06 -1.18
C ILE A 146 5.56 2.76 -0.78
N PHE A 147 5.31 2.84 0.52
CA PHE A 147 4.26 3.65 1.14
C PHE A 147 4.70 4.07 2.54
N GLY A 148 4.08 5.13 3.06
CA GLY A 148 4.52 5.83 4.27
C GLY A 148 5.10 7.20 3.95
N ASN A 149 5.25 8.04 4.97
CA ASN A 149 5.80 9.41 4.93
C ASN A 149 5.74 10.13 3.56
N GLY A 150 4.55 10.56 3.14
CA GLY A 150 4.35 11.32 1.89
C GLY A 150 3.90 10.51 0.66
N SER A 151 3.78 9.18 0.78
CA SER A 151 3.10 8.32 -0.21
C SER A 151 2.09 7.43 0.52
N ARG A 152 0.79 7.77 0.47
CA ARG A 152 -0.21 6.97 1.20
C ARG A 152 -0.45 5.65 0.46
N VAL A 153 -0.80 4.62 1.23
CA VAL A 153 -1.21 3.31 0.69
C VAL A 153 -2.40 3.48 -0.28
N ASP A 154 -3.29 4.43 0.02
CA ASP A 154 -4.45 4.77 -0.80
C ASP A 154 -4.05 5.21 -2.22
N ASP A 155 -3.03 6.06 -2.34
CA ASP A 155 -2.54 6.57 -3.63
C ASP A 155 -2.01 5.43 -4.51
N LEU A 156 -1.36 4.44 -3.89
CA LEU A 156 -0.84 3.28 -4.60
C LEU A 156 -2.00 2.34 -5.01
N ALA A 157 -2.98 2.15 -4.13
CA ALA A 157 -4.13 1.28 -4.35
C ALA A 157 -5.07 1.79 -5.45
N GLU A 158 -5.41 3.08 -5.46
CA GLU A 158 -6.34 3.69 -6.43
C GLU A 158 -5.84 3.52 -7.87
N ASN A 159 -4.54 3.70 -8.12
CA ASN A 159 -3.95 3.55 -9.45
C ASN A 159 -4.02 2.10 -10.00
N THR A 160 -4.29 1.12 -9.15
CA THR A 160 -4.42 -0.30 -9.54
C THR A 160 -5.82 -0.86 -9.40
N GLY A 161 -6.80 -0.05 -8.99
CA GLY A 161 -8.18 -0.48 -8.82
C GLY A 161 -8.40 -1.40 -7.61
N THR A 162 -7.53 -1.30 -6.60
CA THR A 162 -7.66 -2.02 -5.32
C THR A 162 -7.92 -1.04 -4.17
N ILE A 163 -7.97 -1.56 -2.94
CA ILE A 163 -8.13 -0.81 -1.70
C ILE A 163 -6.93 -1.04 -0.78
N SER A 164 -6.64 -0.07 0.08
CA SER A 164 -5.50 -0.09 1.00
C SER A 164 -5.47 -1.31 1.92
N TYR A 165 -6.63 -1.88 2.23
CA TYR A 165 -6.75 -3.14 2.95
C TYR A 165 -6.00 -4.30 2.30
N GLU A 166 -6.12 -4.45 0.97
CA GLU A 166 -5.51 -5.58 0.28
C GLU A 166 -3.99 -5.46 0.32
N LEU A 167 -3.45 -4.26 0.13
CA LEU A 167 -2.01 -4.03 0.20
C LEU A 167 -1.46 -4.25 1.62
N LEU A 168 -2.13 -3.72 2.64
CA LEU A 168 -1.70 -3.89 4.04
C LEU A 168 -1.79 -5.34 4.51
N ALA A 169 -2.86 -6.04 4.14
CA ALA A 169 -3.09 -7.43 4.56
C ALA A 169 -2.24 -8.44 3.77
N ALA A 170 -1.78 -8.08 2.56
CA ALA A 170 -0.98 -8.97 1.72
C ALA A 170 0.50 -9.06 2.13
N LEU A 171 0.99 -8.17 2.99
CA LEU A 171 2.40 -8.16 3.41
C LEU A 171 2.77 -9.47 4.11
N SER A 172 3.69 -10.21 3.50
CA SER A 172 4.07 -11.53 3.98
C SER A 172 5.05 -11.46 5.15
N ASP A 173 5.27 -12.60 5.80
CA ASP A 173 6.21 -12.71 6.92
C ASP A 173 7.70 -12.62 6.49
N ARG A 174 7.97 -12.51 5.18
CA ARG A 174 9.32 -12.21 4.67
C ARG A 174 9.75 -10.78 5.00
N ILE A 175 8.81 -9.86 5.18
CA ILE A 175 9.09 -8.47 5.50
C ILE A 175 9.34 -8.35 7.02
N PRO A 176 10.55 -7.96 7.46
CA PRO A 176 10.81 -7.73 8.88
C PRO A 176 10.00 -6.53 9.39
N ARG A 177 9.32 -6.71 10.52
CA ARG A 177 8.52 -5.65 11.16
C ARG A 177 9.31 -5.04 12.31
N VAL A 178 9.52 -3.73 12.26
CA VAL A 178 10.18 -2.96 13.31
C VAL A 178 9.17 -2.01 13.94
N ILE A 179 8.91 -2.17 15.23
CA ILE A 179 8.00 -1.30 15.97
C ILE A 179 8.81 -0.12 16.52
N LYS A 180 8.48 1.09 16.07
CA LYS A 180 9.02 2.34 16.61
C LYS A 180 8.01 2.93 17.59
N LYS A 181 8.52 3.44 18.72
CA LYS A 181 7.72 4.15 19.74
C LYS A 181 7.68 5.64 19.44
#